data_AF-A0AAV3XPE5-F1
#
_entry.id   AF-A0AAV3XPE5-F1
#
_cell.length_a   1.000
_cell.length_b   1.000
_cell.length_c   1.000
_cell.angle_alpha   90.00
_cell.angle_beta   90.00
_cell.angle_gamma   90.00
#
_symmetry.space_group_name_H-M   'P 1'
#
loop_
_entity.id
_entity.type
_entity.pdbx_description
1 polymer ?
#
loop_
_entity_poly.entity_id
_entity_poly.type
_entity_poly.pdbx_seq_one_letter_code
_entity_poly.pdbx_strand_id
1 'polypeptide(L)'
;MPVINKNVLFVNTRGATLLTPMNLEGVSVSVIGWNRLTPNNLSAITDGYTDTATGWGCVIDGPNRAFFEIDLGVDSRYIVAARIGIRMAEGWERGEGIWFIEASPTPSPPNTWPARSIPAWAIKFRPTRFEKVGVVPAWVSGRYLRIGAEDAGHGYVELRVYDLKVWTFSAP
;
A
#
# COMPACT_ATOMS: atom_id res chain seq x y z
N MET A 1 -9.28 11.49 33.04
CA MET A 1 -8.81 10.36 32.20
C MET A 1 -7.73 10.90 31.28
N PRO A 2 -6.52 10.31 31.21
CA PRO A 2 -5.50 10.82 30.30
C PRO A 2 -5.92 10.50 28.86
N VAL A 3 -5.93 11.53 28.02
CA VAL A 3 -6.15 11.41 26.57
C VAL A 3 -4.86 10.83 25.97
N ILE A 4 -4.90 9.56 25.59
CA ILE A 4 -3.80 8.94 24.85
C ILE A 4 -3.87 9.45 23.41
N ASN A 5 -2.98 10.37 23.07
CA ASN A 5 -2.82 10.86 21.72
C ASN A 5 -2.19 9.72 20.88
N LYS A 6 -2.94 9.17 19.91
CA LYS A 6 -2.58 7.94 19.16
C LYS A 6 -1.43 8.12 18.16
N ASN A 7 -0.77 9.28 18.17
CA ASN A 7 0.45 9.52 17.40
C ASN A 7 1.65 9.12 18.27
N VAL A 8 1.94 7.82 18.35
CA VAL A 8 3.18 7.35 18.97
C VAL A 8 4.34 7.79 18.08
N LEU A 9 4.91 8.92 18.47
CA LEU A 9 6.06 9.58 17.90
C LEU A 9 7.30 8.92 18.51
N PHE A 10 8.18 8.34 17.69
CA PHE A 10 9.49 7.89 18.17
C PHE A 10 10.34 9.13 18.49
N VAL A 11 10.27 9.60 19.73
CA VAL A 11 11.03 10.75 20.25
C VAL A 11 12.37 10.26 20.77
N ASN A 12 13.48 10.79 20.25
CA ASN A 12 14.79 10.64 20.87
C ASN A 12 14.81 11.39 22.21
N THR A 13 15.54 10.89 23.22
CA THR A 13 15.88 11.55 24.49
C THR A 13 16.29 13.04 24.43
N ARG A 14 16.55 13.61 23.25
CA ARG A 14 16.85 15.04 23.01
C ARG A 14 15.68 15.88 22.49
N GLY A 15 14.46 15.36 22.44
CA GLY A 15 13.26 16.10 22.02
C GLY A 15 13.12 16.33 20.51
N ALA A 16 14.07 15.86 19.71
CA ALA A 16 13.96 15.80 18.26
C ALA A 16 13.24 14.50 17.83
N THR A 17 12.24 14.64 16.97
CA THR A 17 11.58 13.52 16.30
C THR A 17 12.48 13.02 15.18
N LEU A 18 12.83 11.73 15.18
CA LEU A 18 13.63 11.14 14.10
C LEU A 18 12.85 10.99 12.78
N LEU A 19 11.52 11.13 12.86
CA LEU A 19 10.58 10.93 11.79
C LEU A 19 9.70 12.16 11.62
N THR A 20 9.70 12.70 10.41
CA THR A 20 8.80 13.80 10.02
C THR A 20 7.66 13.21 9.19
N PRO A 21 6.38 13.38 9.60
CA PRO A 21 5.25 12.99 8.76
C PRO A 21 5.29 13.74 7.41
N MET A 22 5.10 13.01 6.32
CA MET A 22 4.97 13.57 4.98
C MET A 22 3.49 13.80 4.66
N ASN A 23 3.13 14.99 4.18
CA ASN A 23 1.79 15.23 3.65
C ASN A 23 1.66 14.56 2.27
N LEU A 24 0.61 13.76 2.08
CA LEU A 24 0.31 13.07 0.83
C LEU A 24 -0.77 13.78 0.00
N GLU A 25 -1.38 14.85 0.51
CA GLU A 25 -2.40 15.59 -0.21
C GLU A 25 -1.84 16.10 -1.55
N GLY A 26 -2.51 15.75 -2.65
CA GLY A 26 -2.08 16.09 -4.01
C GLY A 26 -0.98 15.20 -4.59
N VAL A 27 -0.50 14.18 -3.87
CA VAL A 27 0.42 13.17 -4.41
C VAL A 27 -0.28 12.37 -5.53
N SER A 28 0.46 12.15 -6.62
CA SER A 28 -0.02 11.37 -7.75
C SER A 28 -0.13 9.88 -7.40
N VAL A 29 -1.27 9.28 -7.77
CA VAL A 29 -1.51 7.84 -7.66
C VAL A 29 -1.86 7.28 -9.03
N SER A 30 -1.03 6.36 -9.53
CA SER A 30 -1.25 5.61 -10.76
C SER A 30 -1.87 4.25 -10.44
N VAL A 31 -2.73 3.76 -11.35
CA VAL A 31 -3.42 2.48 -11.25
C VAL A 31 -2.87 1.54 -12.31
N ILE A 32 -2.24 0.43 -11.92
CA ILE A 32 -1.57 -0.50 -12.84
C ILE A 32 -2.15 -1.90 -12.66
N GLY A 33 -2.50 -2.56 -13.78
CA GLY A 33 -2.73 -4.02 -13.85
C GLY A 33 -4.05 -4.54 -13.30
N TRP A 34 -4.89 -3.71 -12.67
CA TRP A 34 -6.17 -4.16 -12.11
C TRP A 34 -7.15 -4.59 -13.21
N ASN A 35 -7.67 -5.82 -13.12
CA ASN A 35 -8.74 -6.29 -14.02
C ASN A 35 -10.07 -5.58 -13.75
N ARG A 36 -10.33 -5.23 -12.49
CA ARG A 36 -11.48 -4.42 -12.07
C ARG A 36 -11.06 -3.49 -10.93
N LEU A 37 -11.54 -2.25 -10.97
CA LEU A 37 -11.40 -1.29 -9.87
C LEU A 37 -12.73 -0.57 -9.65
N THR A 38 -13.33 -0.69 -8.46
CA THR A 38 -14.64 -0.04 -8.21
C THR A 38 -14.88 0.25 -6.72
N PRO A 39 -15.20 1.51 -6.34
CA PRO A 39 -15.01 2.77 -7.08
C PRO A 39 -13.53 3.17 -7.27
N ASN A 40 -13.28 3.98 -8.30
CA ASN A 40 -11.99 4.55 -8.69
C ASN A 40 -11.56 5.78 -7.85
N ASN A 41 -12.23 6.04 -6.73
CA ASN A 41 -11.80 7.10 -5.82
C ASN A 41 -10.56 6.64 -5.05
N LEU A 42 -9.42 7.28 -5.32
CA LEU A 42 -8.12 6.99 -4.71
C LEU A 42 -7.79 7.94 -3.56
N SER A 43 -8.68 8.88 -3.22
CA SER A 43 -8.45 9.87 -2.15
C SER A 43 -8.07 9.22 -0.82
N ALA A 44 -8.65 8.07 -0.47
CA ALA A 44 -8.29 7.33 0.75
C ALA A 44 -6.80 6.94 0.86
N ILE A 45 -6.03 6.98 -0.22
CA ILE A 45 -4.58 6.74 -0.19
C ILE A 45 -3.83 8.02 0.22
N THR A 46 -4.35 9.20 -0.09
CA THR A 46 -3.58 10.46 -0.06
C THR A 46 -4.20 11.56 0.81
N ASP A 47 -5.47 11.43 1.21
CA ASP A 47 -6.22 12.47 1.93
C ASP A 47 -5.99 12.45 3.46
N GLY A 48 -5.36 11.41 3.99
CA GLY A 48 -5.07 11.24 5.42
C GLY A 48 -6.29 10.98 6.30
N TYR A 49 -7.46 10.72 5.71
CA TYR A 49 -8.69 10.38 6.45
C TYR A 49 -8.77 8.86 6.68
N THR A 50 -8.79 8.45 7.95
CA THR A 50 -8.74 7.02 8.31
C THR A 50 -10.04 6.24 8.04
N ASP A 51 -11.10 6.95 7.67
CA ASP A 51 -12.46 6.41 7.52
C ASP A 51 -12.90 6.32 6.05
N THR A 52 -12.09 6.81 5.11
CA THR A 52 -12.30 6.60 3.68
C THR A 52 -11.62 5.29 3.26
N ALA A 53 -12.11 4.69 2.18
CA ALA A 53 -11.48 3.51 1.60
C ALA A 53 -11.53 3.62 0.08
N THR A 54 -10.50 3.12 -0.59
CA THR A 54 -10.60 2.88 -2.02
C THR A 54 -11.67 1.84 -2.29
N GLY A 55 -12.14 1.82 -3.53
CA GLY A 55 -12.80 0.64 -4.05
C GLY A 55 -11.93 -0.60 -4.00
N TRP A 56 -12.58 -1.74 -4.26
CA TRP A 56 -11.87 -2.99 -4.46
C TRP A 56 -11.16 -2.96 -5.80
N GLY A 57 -9.83 -3.10 -5.75
CA GLY A 57 -9.02 -3.54 -6.86
C GLY A 57 -9.03 -5.06 -6.91
N CYS A 58 -9.25 -5.61 -8.09
CA CYS A 58 -9.34 -7.04 -8.34
C CYS A 58 -8.31 -7.47 -9.37
N VAL A 59 -7.60 -8.57 -9.09
CA VAL A 59 -6.68 -9.21 -10.02
C VAL A 59 -6.99 -10.70 -10.15
N ILE A 60 -7.03 -11.18 -11.39
CA ILE A 60 -7.34 -12.55 -11.80
C ILE A 60 -6.45 -12.97 -12.98
N ASP A 61 -6.54 -14.26 -13.34
CA ASP A 61 -6.02 -14.90 -14.54
C ASP A 61 -4.51 -15.23 -14.51
N GLY A 62 -4.06 -15.93 -13.48
CA GLY A 62 -2.71 -16.51 -13.44
C GLY A 62 -1.71 -15.59 -12.74
N PRO A 63 -0.40 -15.58 -13.08
CA PRO A 63 0.60 -14.70 -12.46
C PRO A 63 0.43 -13.25 -12.92
N ASN A 64 -0.75 -12.69 -12.65
CA ASN A 64 -1.12 -11.32 -12.94
C ASN A 64 -1.00 -10.50 -11.65
N ARG A 65 -0.46 -9.30 -11.79
CA ARG A 65 -0.12 -8.42 -10.66
C ARG A 65 -0.65 -7.03 -10.92
N ALA A 66 -1.25 -6.45 -9.88
CA ALA A 66 -1.84 -5.14 -9.93
C ALA A 66 -1.47 -4.33 -8.69
N PHE A 67 -1.33 -3.01 -8.83
CA PHE A 67 -0.95 -2.14 -7.72
C PHE A 67 -1.40 -0.69 -7.94
N PHE A 68 -1.50 0.02 -6.82
CA PHE A 68 -1.50 1.47 -6.78
C PHE A 68 -0.05 1.93 -6.66
N GLU A 69 0.43 2.78 -7.56
CA GLU A 69 1.76 3.38 -7.51
C GLU A 69 1.65 4.84 -7.07
N ILE A 70 2.28 5.17 -5.95
CA ILE A 70 2.26 6.47 -5.30
C ILE A 70 3.61 7.15 -5.55
N ASP A 71 3.63 8.33 -6.17
CA ASP A 71 4.85 9.11 -6.40
C ASP A 71 5.18 10.00 -5.19
N LEU A 72 6.14 9.59 -4.36
CA LEU A 72 6.57 10.36 -3.19
C LEU A 72 7.40 11.62 -3.55
N GLY A 73 7.59 11.91 -4.83
CA GLY A 73 8.21 13.12 -5.35
C GLY A 73 9.74 13.12 -5.31
N VAL A 74 10.35 12.49 -4.30
CA VAL A 74 11.81 12.38 -4.14
C VAL A 74 12.24 10.94 -3.86
N ASP A 75 13.36 10.53 -4.46
CA ASP A 75 13.96 9.24 -4.14
C ASP A 75 14.68 9.32 -2.78
N SER A 76 14.19 8.57 -1.80
CA SER A 76 14.68 8.62 -0.42
C SER A 76 14.34 7.34 0.34
N ARG A 77 14.61 7.35 1.65
CA ARG A 77 14.19 6.31 2.60
C ARG A 77 12.97 6.79 3.37
N TYR A 78 11.97 5.94 3.46
CA TYR A 78 10.73 6.23 4.15
C TYR A 78 10.35 5.10 5.09
N ILE A 79 9.65 5.45 6.16
CA ILE A 79 8.81 4.51 6.89
C ILE A 79 7.39 4.73 6.38
N VAL A 80 6.69 3.65 6.07
CA VAL A 80 5.31 3.69 5.64
C VAL A 80 4.45 2.81 6.53
N ALA A 81 3.19 3.18 6.69
CA ALA A 81 2.16 2.34 7.29
C ALA A 81 0.92 2.39 6.40
N ALA A 82 0.61 1.27 5.74
CA ALA A 82 -0.57 1.15 4.91
C ALA A 82 -1.64 0.35 5.64
N ARG A 83 -2.86 0.90 5.77
CA ARG A 83 -4.02 0.15 6.23
C ARG A 83 -4.70 -0.48 5.02
N ILE A 84 -4.63 -1.80 4.92
CA ILE A 84 -5.14 -2.54 3.76
C ILE A 84 -6.21 -3.54 4.17
N GLY A 85 -7.18 -3.74 3.28
CA GLY A 85 -8.17 -4.81 3.32
C GLY A 85 -7.87 -5.83 2.24
N ILE A 86 -7.78 -7.11 2.63
CA ILE A 86 -7.47 -8.21 1.72
C ILE A 86 -8.54 -9.30 1.79
N ARG A 87 -8.89 -9.89 0.65
CA ARG A 87 -9.77 -11.07 0.56
C ARG A 87 -9.66 -11.75 -0.79
N MET A 88 -10.29 -12.92 -0.89
CA MET A 88 -10.69 -13.49 -2.17
C MET A 88 -12.09 -13.03 -2.53
N ALA A 89 -12.41 -12.92 -3.81
CA ALA A 89 -13.79 -12.71 -4.23
C ALA A 89 -14.67 -13.92 -3.88
N GLU A 90 -15.98 -13.67 -3.80
CA GLU A 90 -16.96 -14.72 -3.54
C GLU A 90 -16.90 -15.82 -4.61
N GLY A 91 -16.91 -17.08 -4.17
CA GLY A 91 -16.74 -18.26 -5.04
C GLY A 91 -15.29 -18.65 -5.31
N TRP A 92 -14.32 -17.87 -4.82
CA TRP A 92 -12.87 -18.13 -4.97
C TRP A 92 -12.15 -18.33 -3.63
N GLU A 93 -12.86 -18.80 -2.60
CA GLU A 93 -12.35 -18.90 -1.23
C GLU A 93 -11.21 -19.92 -1.05
N ARG A 94 -10.96 -20.77 -2.06
CA ARG A 94 -9.84 -21.71 -2.09
C ARG A 94 -8.63 -21.19 -2.87
N GLY A 95 -8.76 -20.02 -3.49
CA GLY A 95 -7.69 -19.39 -4.24
C GLY A 95 -6.55 -18.92 -3.33
N GLU A 96 -5.48 -18.47 -3.96
CA GLU A 96 -4.27 -18.02 -3.28
C GLU A 96 -3.82 -16.71 -3.92
N GLY A 97 -3.55 -15.72 -3.08
CA GLY A 97 -3.07 -14.42 -3.51
C GLY A 97 -1.79 -14.03 -2.80
N ILE A 98 -1.07 -13.09 -3.40
CA ILE A 98 0.04 -12.40 -2.76
C ILE A 98 -0.37 -10.94 -2.63
N TRP A 99 -0.23 -10.36 -1.45
CA TRP A 99 -0.36 -8.92 -1.22
C TRP A 99 0.99 -8.36 -0.81
N PHE A 100 1.31 -7.15 -1.27
CA PHE A 100 2.65 -6.62 -1.10
C PHE A 100 2.70 -5.11 -0.95
N ILE A 101 3.81 -4.67 -0.38
CA ILE A 101 4.33 -3.32 -0.44
C ILE A 101 5.76 -3.40 -0.99
N GLU A 102 6.04 -2.63 -2.04
CA GLU A 102 7.38 -2.52 -2.61
C GLU A 102 7.67 -1.06 -2.97
N ALA A 103 8.93 -0.75 -3.23
CA ALA A 103 9.33 0.57 -3.70
C ALA A 103 10.26 0.49 -4.90
N SER A 104 10.35 1.59 -5.64
CA SER A 104 11.18 1.71 -6.83
C SER A 104 11.74 3.13 -6.96
N PRO A 105 12.98 3.30 -7.45
CA PRO A 105 13.50 4.62 -7.80
C PRO A 105 12.86 5.20 -9.08
N THR A 106 12.30 4.34 -9.94
CA THR A 106 11.72 4.72 -11.25
C THR A 106 10.23 4.36 -11.33
N PRO A 107 9.42 5.12 -12.10
CA PRO A 107 8.01 4.80 -12.27
C PRO A 107 7.82 3.47 -13.00
N SER A 108 6.66 2.85 -12.82
CA SER A 108 6.29 1.71 -13.65
C SER A 108 5.99 2.19 -15.07
N PRO A 109 6.58 1.57 -16.11
CA PRO A 109 6.13 1.87 -17.46
C PRO A 109 4.69 1.37 -17.64
N PRO A 110 3.90 2.00 -18.54
CA PRO A 110 2.51 1.59 -18.76
C PRO A 110 2.43 0.11 -19.13
N ASN A 111 1.48 -0.61 -18.56
CA ASN A 111 1.15 -2.00 -18.87
C ASN A 111 2.34 -2.99 -18.83
N THR A 112 3.41 -2.64 -18.13
CA THR A 112 4.63 -3.46 -18.07
C THR A 112 5.13 -3.56 -16.66
N TRP A 113 5.78 -4.69 -16.38
CA TRP A 113 6.38 -4.89 -15.08
C TRP A 113 7.54 -3.90 -14.88
N PRO A 114 7.62 -3.24 -13.72
CA PRO A 114 8.70 -2.33 -13.43
C PRO A 114 10.03 -3.09 -13.41
N ALA A 115 11.00 -2.62 -14.20
CA ALA A 115 12.30 -3.26 -14.34
C ALA A 115 13.10 -3.34 -13.03
N ARG A 116 12.72 -2.56 -12.01
CA ARG A 116 13.32 -2.56 -10.67
C ARG A 116 12.21 -2.36 -9.64
N SER A 117 12.13 -3.28 -8.69
CA SER A 117 11.37 -3.10 -7.46
C SER A 117 12.13 -3.70 -6.29
N ILE A 118 11.99 -3.07 -5.13
CA ILE A 118 12.58 -3.50 -3.87
C ILE A 118 11.40 -3.92 -2.98
N PRO A 119 11.19 -5.22 -2.76
CA PRO A 119 10.10 -5.68 -1.89
C PRO A 119 10.39 -5.24 -0.46
N ALA A 120 9.39 -4.66 0.19
CA ALA A 120 9.49 -4.23 1.59
C ALA A 120 8.61 -5.09 2.50
N TRP A 121 7.47 -5.56 1.96
CA TRP A 121 6.61 -6.52 2.61
C TRP A 121 5.86 -7.32 1.57
N ALA A 122 5.69 -8.62 1.80
CA ALA A 122 4.79 -9.45 1.02
C ALA A 122 4.24 -10.57 1.89
N ILE A 123 2.97 -10.93 1.67
CA ILE A 123 2.37 -12.11 2.26
C ILE A 123 1.68 -12.91 1.18
N LYS A 124 1.98 -14.21 1.14
CA LYS A 124 1.22 -15.18 0.37
C LYS A 124 0.19 -15.81 1.30
N PHE A 125 -1.09 -15.67 0.96
CA PHE A 125 -2.17 -16.09 1.85
C PHE A 125 -3.37 -16.60 1.07
N ARG A 126 -4.18 -17.44 1.73
CA ARG A 126 -5.47 -17.93 1.23
C ARG A 126 -6.60 -17.37 2.09
N PRO A 127 -6.92 -16.07 1.96
CA PRO A 127 -8.02 -15.50 2.70
C PRO A 127 -9.35 -16.10 2.22
N THR A 128 -10.34 -16.07 3.11
CA THR A 128 -11.72 -16.35 2.72
C THR A 128 -12.33 -15.15 1.99
N ARG A 129 -13.60 -15.24 1.59
CA ARG A 129 -14.40 -14.09 1.14
C ARG A 129 -14.56 -12.98 2.17
N PHE A 130 -14.33 -13.28 3.46
CA PHE A 130 -14.36 -12.28 4.51
C PHE A 130 -13.06 -11.48 4.50
N GLU A 131 -13.21 -10.17 4.41
CA GLU A 131 -12.10 -9.24 4.49
C GLU A 131 -11.30 -9.40 5.77
N LYS A 132 -9.97 -9.37 5.60
CA LYS A 132 -9.02 -9.16 6.68
C LYS A 132 -8.42 -7.76 6.53
N VAL A 133 -8.62 -6.93 7.54
CA VAL A 133 -8.06 -5.57 7.60
C VAL A 133 -6.87 -5.55 8.54
N GLY A 134 -5.78 -4.93 8.13
CA GLY A 134 -4.59 -4.77 8.95
C GLY A 134 -3.80 -3.52 8.57
N VAL A 135 -2.94 -3.08 9.49
CA VAL A 135 -1.94 -2.05 9.22
C VAL A 135 -0.60 -2.74 8.99
N VAL A 136 0.00 -2.48 7.83
CA VAL A 136 1.28 -3.04 7.42
C VAL A 136 2.35 -1.94 7.50
N PRO A 137 3.24 -1.96 8.51
CA PRO A 137 4.40 -1.09 8.54
C PRO A 137 5.49 -1.65 7.62
N ALA A 138 6.16 -0.79 6.85
CA ALA A 138 7.28 -1.18 6.01
C ALA A 138 8.35 -0.08 5.95
N TRP A 139 9.60 -0.48 5.84
CA TRP A 139 10.72 0.40 5.56
C TRP A 139 11.04 0.30 4.07
N VAL A 140 10.99 1.42 3.36
CA VAL A 140 11.11 1.45 1.90
C VAL A 140 12.22 2.41 1.48
N SER A 141 12.87 2.09 0.36
CA SER A 141 13.82 2.98 -0.32
C SER A 141 13.39 3.09 -1.77
N GLY A 142 13.17 4.30 -2.25
CA GLY A 142 12.64 4.56 -3.59
C GLY A 142 11.79 5.82 -3.62
N ARG A 143 11.50 6.32 -4.82
CA ARG A 143 10.55 7.43 -5.04
C ARG A 143 9.10 6.94 -5.17
N TYR A 144 8.91 5.78 -5.81
CA TYR A 144 7.60 5.24 -6.13
C TYR A 144 7.28 4.10 -5.16
N LEU A 145 6.23 4.29 -4.35
CA LEU A 145 5.70 3.25 -3.47
C LEU A 145 4.60 2.49 -4.20
N ARG A 146 4.57 1.17 -4.07
CA ARG A 146 3.53 0.33 -4.66
C ARG A 146 2.86 -0.51 -3.60
N ILE A 147 1.53 -0.47 -3.59
CA ILE A 147 0.69 -1.30 -2.72
C ILE A 147 -0.21 -2.10 -3.64
N GLY A 148 -0.14 -3.42 -3.58
CA GLY A 148 -0.79 -4.23 -4.59
C GLY A 148 -1.03 -5.68 -4.22
N ALA A 149 -1.57 -6.39 -5.19
CA ALA A 149 -1.91 -7.79 -5.13
C ALA A 149 -1.49 -8.55 -6.40
N GLU A 150 -1.30 -9.85 -6.27
CA GLU A 150 -0.99 -10.77 -7.35
C GLU A 150 -1.82 -12.05 -7.18
N ASP A 151 -2.38 -12.55 -8.28
CA ASP A 151 -2.96 -13.89 -8.34
C ASP A 151 -1.81 -14.91 -8.42
N ALA A 152 -1.77 -15.86 -7.47
CA ALA A 152 -0.73 -16.89 -7.43
C ALA A 152 -1.00 -18.07 -8.39
N GLY A 153 -2.00 -17.97 -9.27
CA GLY A 153 -2.29 -18.92 -10.35
C GLY A 153 -3.73 -19.42 -10.42
N HIS A 154 -4.54 -19.19 -9.38
CA HIS A 154 -5.89 -19.74 -9.22
C HIS A 154 -6.80 -18.88 -8.32
N GLY A 155 -6.62 -17.56 -8.35
CA GLY A 155 -7.22 -16.64 -7.38
C GLY A 155 -7.97 -15.49 -8.03
N TYR A 156 -9.13 -15.16 -7.49
CA TYR A 156 -9.73 -13.84 -7.65
C TYR A 156 -9.36 -13.01 -6.43
N VAL A 157 -8.25 -12.30 -6.53
CA VAL A 157 -7.60 -11.61 -5.42
C VAL A 157 -8.10 -10.18 -5.35
N GLU A 158 -8.57 -9.76 -4.19
CA GLU A 158 -9.06 -8.40 -3.98
C GLU A 158 -8.22 -7.66 -2.93
N LEU A 159 -7.95 -6.39 -3.20
CA LEU A 159 -7.27 -5.43 -2.33
C LEU A 159 -8.05 -4.12 -2.29
N ARG A 160 -8.11 -3.51 -1.12
CA ARG A 160 -8.42 -2.08 -0.97
C ARG A 160 -7.50 -1.43 0.04
N VAL A 161 -7.28 -0.12 -0.13
CA VAL A 161 -6.47 0.69 0.77
C VAL A 161 -7.38 1.66 1.50
N TYR A 162 -7.23 1.73 2.82
CA TYR A 162 -8.01 2.63 3.68
C TYR A 162 -7.24 3.90 4.03
N ASP A 163 -5.93 3.79 4.19
CA ASP A 163 -5.08 4.89 4.62
C ASP A 163 -3.62 4.53 4.31
N LEU A 164 -2.82 5.54 4.01
CA LEU A 164 -1.38 5.45 3.88
C LEU A 164 -0.75 6.61 4.64
N LYS A 165 0.13 6.27 5.57
CA LYS A 165 0.98 7.24 6.28
C LYS A 165 2.42 7.03 5.88
N VAL A 166 3.12 8.13 5.63
CA VAL A 166 4.53 8.14 5.23
C VAL A 166 5.30 9.07 6.16
N TRP A 167 6.47 8.63 6.59
CA TRP A 167 7.41 9.42 7.37
C TRP A 167 8.77 9.43 6.67
N THR A 168 9.37 10.61 6.60
CA THR A 168 10.78 10.78 6.20
C THR A 168 11.67 10.76 7.43
N PHE A 169 12.92 10.35 7.24
CA PHE A 169 13.92 10.52 8.28
C PHE A 169 14.36 11.98 8.33
N SER A 170 14.24 12.60 9.49
CA SER A 170 14.80 13.91 9.74
C SER A 170 16.33 13.75 9.73
N ALA A 171 17.01 14.31 8.73
CA ALA A 171 18.48 14.38 8.77
C ALA A 171 18.90 15.19 10.01
N PRO A 172 20.04 14.86 10.65
CA PRO A 172 20.69 15.79 11.59
C PRO A 172 21.09 17.09 10.89
#